data_AF-A0A183JAE8-F1
#
_entry.id   AF-A0A183JAE8-F1
#
_cell.length_a   1.000
_cell.length_b   1.000
_cell.length_c   1.000
_cell.angle_alpha   90.00
_cell.angle_beta   90.00
_cell.angle_gamma   90.00
#
_symmetry.space_group_name_H-M   'P 1'
#
loop_
_entity.id
_entity.type
_entity.pdbx_description
1 polymer ?
#
loop_
_entity_poly.entity_id
_entity_poly.type
_entity_poly.pdbx_seq_one_letter_code
_entity_poly.pdbx_strand_id
1 'polypeptide(L)'
;MASDDEETEEVRLVPWLQRLVDTVLDYDGFRYTKARIWDIRTSELQVRYLDGPSKNGDRFGIALPYANHFLCARIAFVWIDENIRPEFYFDEEDFDPPLETLPEFLNWNPNDNTSLLRLLLAVRLCYKNYHVTLCRSIDLFRFHMDSLDKLMKDTKFVTPEDTDVFFYRRGASSGDAHFTMFIQLPNTAEIPKPMVPKVLFTCPNV
;
A
#
# COMPACT_ATOMS: atom_id res chain seq x y z
N MET A 1 21.90 -25.30 34.18
CA MET A 1 22.40 -24.78 32.91
C MET A 1 21.28 -23.93 32.35
N ALA A 2 21.49 -22.61 32.35
CA ALA A 2 20.49 -21.64 31.95
C ALA A 2 20.16 -21.84 30.46
N SER A 3 18.87 -21.85 30.16
CA SER A 3 18.34 -21.66 28.81
C SER A 3 18.59 -20.21 28.44
N ASP A 4 19.54 -19.96 27.56
CA ASP A 4 19.67 -18.69 26.87
C ASP A 4 18.47 -18.58 25.92
N ASP A 5 17.40 -17.95 26.41
CA ASP A 5 16.39 -17.36 25.55
C ASP A 5 17.10 -16.25 24.76
N GLU A 6 17.61 -16.56 23.56
CA GLU A 6 18.01 -15.57 22.57
C GLU A 6 16.74 -14.79 22.20
N GLU A 7 16.52 -13.70 22.93
CA GLU A 7 15.59 -12.63 22.58
C GLU A 7 15.99 -12.16 21.18
N THR A 8 15.29 -12.66 20.17
CA THR A 8 15.62 -12.40 18.77
C THR A 8 15.28 -10.94 18.50
N GLU A 9 16.24 -10.04 18.70
CA GLU A 9 16.04 -8.60 18.52
C GLU A 9 15.52 -8.33 17.11
N GLU A 10 14.32 -7.77 17.05
CA GLU A 10 13.60 -7.49 15.81
C GLU A 10 14.37 -6.47 14.95
N VAL A 11 14.62 -6.82 13.68
CA VAL A 11 15.26 -5.93 12.71
C VAL A 11 14.36 -4.73 12.46
N ARG A 12 14.91 -3.51 12.59
CA ARG A 12 14.19 -2.24 12.40
C ARG A 12 14.66 -1.56 11.13
N LEU A 13 13.88 -0.63 10.58
CA LEU A 13 14.34 0.14 9.43
C LEU A 13 15.52 1.05 9.82
N VAL A 14 16.40 1.35 8.85
CA VAL A 14 17.39 2.43 9.01
C VAL A 14 16.69 3.76 9.37
N PRO A 15 17.24 4.59 10.28
CA PRO A 15 16.52 5.74 10.84
C PRO A 15 15.99 6.75 9.81
N TRP A 16 16.73 6.98 8.72
CA TRP A 16 16.28 7.90 7.67
C TRP A 16 15.07 7.36 6.93
N LEU A 17 15.03 6.04 6.68
CA LEU A 17 13.94 5.35 5.99
C LEU A 17 12.70 5.23 6.88
N GLN A 18 12.90 5.03 8.19
CA GLN A 18 11.81 4.98 9.15
C GLN A 18 10.90 6.22 9.04
N ARG A 19 11.48 7.42 8.93
CA ARG A 19 10.72 8.68 8.76
C ARG A 19 9.83 8.68 7.50
N LEU A 20 10.33 8.14 6.39
CA LEU A 20 9.59 8.05 5.14
C LEU A 20 8.45 7.04 5.26
N VAL A 21 8.72 5.89 5.89
CA VAL A 21 7.75 4.82 6.06
C VAL A 21 6.65 5.19 7.07
N ASP A 22 7.00 5.86 8.17
CA ASP A 22 6.02 6.37 9.14
C ASP A 22 4.99 7.28 8.46
N THR A 23 5.45 8.16 7.56
CA THR A 23 4.57 9.04 6.77
C THR A 23 3.57 8.25 5.92
N VAL A 24 3.95 7.07 5.44
CA VAL A 24 3.05 6.17 4.68
C VAL A 24 2.07 5.45 5.60
N LEU A 25 2.53 4.97 6.76
CA LEU A 25 1.70 4.26 7.73
C LEU A 25 0.66 5.18 8.41
N ASP A 26 1.01 6.45 8.57
CA ASP A 26 0.14 7.49 9.13
C ASP A 26 -0.81 8.12 8.09
N TYR A 27 -0.66 7.78 6.81
CA TYR A 27 -1.51 8.35 5.77
C TYR A 27 -2.96 7.82 5.84
N ASP A 28 -3.87 8.68 6.27
CA ASP A 28 -5.31 8.35 6.38
C ASP A 28 -6.06 8.39 5.04
N GLY A 29 -5.41 8.80 3.95
CA GLY A 29 -6.05 8.86 2.62
C GLY A 29 -6.34 7.49 2.01
N PHE A 30 -5.87 6.39 2.61
CA PHE A 30 -6.28 5.02 2.27
C PHE A 30 -7.70 4.66 2.79
N ARG A 31 -8.39 5.62 3.41
CA ARG A 31 -9.80 5.60 3.82
C ARG A 31 -10.08 4.61 4.96
N TYR A 32 -10.31 3.33 4.68
CA TYR A 32 -10.86 2.36 5.65
C TYR A 32 -9.80 1.42 6.26
N THR A 33 -8.66 1.27 5.60
CA THR A 33 -7.56 0.42 6.07
C THR A 33 -6.27 1.21 6.00
N LYS A 34 -5.34 0.94 6.92
CA LYS A 34 -3.99 1.52 6.90
C LYS A 34 -3.03 0.66 6.09
N ALA A 35 -2.01 1.31 5.52
CA ALA A 35 -0.87 0.60 4.97
C ALA A 35 -0.13 -0.19 6.06
N ARG A 36 0.56 -1.24 5.65
CA ARG A 36 1.34 -2.10 6.55
C ARG A 36 2.66 -2.46 5.90
N ILE A 37 3.69 -2.64 6.72
CA ILE A 37 4.96 -3.23 6.31
C ILE A 37 5.17 -4.58 7.01
N TRP A 38 5.96 -5.46 6.41
CA TRP A 38 6.40 -6.73 6.99
C TRP A 38 7.79 -7.09 6.51
N ASP A 39 8.38 -8.14 7.11
CA ASP A 39 9.58 -8.80 6.60
C ASP A 39 10.73 -7.80 6.36
N ILE A 40 11.01 -6.98 7.37
CA ILE A 40 12.12 -6.04 7.36
C ILE A 40 13.43 -6.85 7.36
N ARG A 41 14.27 -6.60 6.36
CA ARG A 41 15.53 -7.31 6.15
C ARG A 41 16.67 -6.33 5.90
N THR A 42 17.84 -6.79 6.27
CA THR A 42 19.12 -6.14 6.00
C THR A 42 19.74 -6.76 4.75
N SER A 43 20.21 -5.93 3.83
CA SER A 43 20.93 -6.43 2.64
C SER A 43 22.21 -7.19 3.01
N GLU A 44 22.53 -8.25 2.27
CA GLU A 44 23.78 -9.01 2.49
C GLU A 44 25.03 -8.12 2.37
N LEU A 45 24.98 -7.10 1.51
CA LEU A 45 26.05 -6.12 1.37
C LEU A 45 26.27 -5.35 2.67
N GLN A 46 25.20 -4.90 3.33
CA GLN A 46 25.30 -4.21 4.62
C GLN A 46 25.96 -5.08 5.69
N VAL A 47 25.59 -6.36 5.77
CA VAL A 47 26.18 -7.33 6.72
C VAL A 47 27.69 -7.49 6.48
N ARG A 48 28.11 -7.52 5.21
CA ARG A 48 29.53 -7.67 4.84
C ARG A 48 30.34 -6.39 5.09
N TYR A 49 29.75 -5.21 4.92
CA TYR A 49 30.45 -3.93 5.12
C TYR A 49 30.57 -3.51 6.59
N LEU A 50 29.64 -3.96 7.46
CA LEU A 50 29.61 -3.56 8.87
C LEU A 50 30.25 -4.60 9.81
N ASP A 51 30.91 -5.62 9.27
CA ASP A 51 31.55 -6.71 10.03
C ASP A 51 30.63 -7.34 11.11
N GLY A 52 29.34 -7.52 10.77
CA GLY A 52 28.36 -8.13 11.69
C GLY A 52 26.89 -7.91 11.26
N PRO A 53 25.93 -8.59 11.93
CA PRO A 53 24.52 -8.39 11.66
C PRO A 53 24.11 -6.95 12.02
N SER A 54 23.79 -6.15 11.01
CA SER A 54 23.18 -4.84 11.23
C SER A 54 21.73 -5.04 11.66
N LYS A 55 21.33 -4.37 12.74
CA LYS A 55 19.93 -4.32 13.19
C LYS A 55 19.05 -3.39 12.34
N ASN A 56 19.67 -2.71 11.38
CA ASN A 56 19.01 -1.77 10.50
C ASN A 56 18.79 -2.43 9.13
N GLY A 57 17.53 -2.58 8.75
CA GLY A 57 17.07 -3.07 7.46
C GLY A 57 16.80 -1.93 6.47
N ASP A 58 17.06 -2.24 5.20
CA ASP A 58 16.84 -1.39 4.03
C ASP A 58 15.83 -2.01 3.04
N ARG A 59 15.30 -3.20 3.37
CA ARG A 59 14.35 -3.96 2.57
C ARG A 59 13.14 -4.31 3.40
N PHE A 60 11.95 -4.24 2.82
CA PHE A 60 10.70 -4.62 3.49
C PHE A 60 9.60 -4.92 2.47
N GLY A 61 8.61 -5.71 2.88
CA GLY A 61 7.34 -5.83 2.18
C GLY A 61 6.38 -4.70 2.58
N ILE A 62 5.58 -4.21 1.65
CA ILE A 62 4.54 -3.21 1.87
C ILE A 62 3.20 -3.65 1.27
N ALA A 63 2.11 -3.38 1.98
CA ALA A 63 0.74 -3.64 1.54
C ALA A 63 -0.02 -2.32 1.60
N LEU A 64 -0.40 -1.83 0.42
CA LEU A 64 -1.19 -0.63 0.25
C LEU A 64 -2.65 -1.00 0.06
N PRO A 65 -3.59 -0.47 0.87
CA PRO A 65 -5.01 -0.73 0.70
C PRO A 65 -5.54 -0.32 -0.68
N TYR A 66 -6.25 -1.24 -1.33
CA TYR A 66 -6.80 -1.04 -2.68
C TYR A 66 -8.06 -1.90 -2.91
N ALA A 67 -9.23 -1.29 -3.13
CA ALA A 67 -10.49 -1.99 -3.48
C ALA A 67 -10.84 -3.25 -2.63
N ASN A 68 -10.70 -3.16 -1.31
CA ASN A 68 -10.83 -4.25 -0.32
C ASN A 68 -9.76 -5.36 -0.41
N HIS A 69 -8.73 -5.12 -1.20
CA HIS A 69 -7.52 -5.92 -1.32
C HIS A 69 -6.30 -5.06 -0.95
N PHE A 70 -5.12 -5.59 -1.22
CA PHE A 70 -3.87 -4.88 -1.06
C PHE A 70 -3.04 -4.96 -2.34
N LEU A 71 -2.46 -3.83 -2.72
CA LEU A 71 -1.30 -3.81 -3.61
C LEU A 71 -0.07 -4.15 -2.76
N CYS A 72 0.48 -5.34 -2.98
CA CYS A 72 1.66 -5.82 -2.27
C CYS A 72 2.91 -5.69 -3.12
N ALA A 73 4.00 -5.23 -2.49
CA ALA A 73 5.32 -5.15 -3.12
C ALA A 73 6.42 -5.38 -2.10
N ARG A 74 7.56 -5.89 -2.54
CA ARG A 74 8.82 -5.77 -1.81
C ARG A 74 9.55 -4.53 -2.31
N ILE A 75 10.05 -3.73 -1.37
CA ILE A 75 10.83 -2.53 -1.66
C ILE A 75 12.25 -2.74 -1.17
N ALA A 76 13.22 -2.36 -2.00
CA ALA A 76 14.63 -2.38 -1.64
C ALA A 76 15.25 -0.98 -1.78
N PHE A 77 15.87 -0.50 -0.72
CA PHE A 77 16.70 0.69 -0.71
C PHE A 77 18.18 0.31 -0.60
N VAL A 78 19.06 1.26 -0.90
CA VAL A 78 20.49 1.16 -0.62
C VAL A 78 20.76 1.87 0.71
N TRP A 79 21.03 1.11 1.77
CA TRP A 79 21.17 1.65 3.13
C TRP A 79 22.21 2.79 3.27
N ILE A 80 23.29 2.75 2.48
CA ILE A 80 24.42 3.69 2.56
C ILE A 80 24.18 5.01 1.82
N ASP A 81 23.25 5.04 0.87
CA ASP A 81 22.97 6.23 0.05
C ASP A 81 21.47 6.41 -0.16
N GLU A 82 20.90 7.33 0.62
CA GLU A 82 19.49 7.69 0.58
C GLU A 82 19.06 8.36 -0.74
N ASN A 83 20.01 8.85 -1.54
CA ASN A 83 19.72 9.47 -2.84
C ASN A 83 19.41 8.45 -3.94
N ILE A 84 19.76 7.17 -3.71
CA ILE A 84 19.40 6.10 -4.63
C ILE A 84 17.92 5.77 -4.47
N ARG A 85 17.22 5.76 -5.60
CA ARG A 85 15.79 5.50 -5.70
C ARG A 85 15.49 4.05 -5.29
N PRO A 86 14.33 3.78 -4.66
CA PRO A 86 13.94 2.42 -4.30
C PRO A 86 13.68 1.55 -5.54
N GLU A 87 13.97 0.27 -5.40
CA GLU A 87 13.51 -0.76 -6.34
C GLU A 87 12.20 -1.39 -5.83
N PHE A 88 11.30 -1.73 -6.75
CA PHE A 88 10.01 -2.34 -6.44
C PHE A 88 9.89 -3.72 -7.09
N TYR A 89 9.36 -4.67 -6.33
CA TYR A 89 9.06 -6.02 -6.78
C TYR A 89 7.61 -6.33 -6.40
N PHE A 90 6.68 -6.16 -7.35
CA PHE A 90 5.25 -6.36 -7.11
C PHE A 90 4.90 -7.84 -7.08
N ASP A 91 3.97 -8.22 -6.20
CA ASP A 91 3.52 -9.62 -6.12
C ASP A 91 2.60 -10.01 -7.30
N GLU A 92 2.00 -9.03 -7.99
CA GLU A 92 1.21 -9.24 -9.21
C GLU A 92 2.12 -9.27 -10.43
N GLU A 93 2.35 -10.46 -11.01
CA GLU A 93 3.35 -10.70 -12.07
C GLU A 93 3.15 -9.84 -13.33
N ASP A 94 1.90 -9.60 -13.70
CA ASP A 94 1.53 -8.83 -14.91
C ASP A 94 1.52 -7.31 -14.67
N PHE A 95 1.75 -6.85 -13.43
CA PHE A 95 1.77 -5.43 -13.09
C PHE A 95 3.19 -4.86 -13.13
N ASP A 96 3.51 -4.21 -14.25
CA ASP A 96 4.78 -3.52 -14.46
C ASP A 96 4.54 -2.01 -14.69
N PRO A 97 4.47 -1.20 -13.61
CA PRO A 97 4.28 0.24 -13.75
C PRO A 97 5.53 0.89 -14.36
N PRO A 98 5.39 1.88 -15.25
CA PRO A 98 6.53 2.55 -15.88
C PRO A 98 7.19 3.55 -14.91
N LEU A 99 7.86 3.04 -13.86
CA LEU A 99 8.42 3.83 -12.77
C LEU A 99 9.33 4.96 -13.25
N GLU A 100 10.15 4.71 -14.26
CA GLU A 100 11.08 5.69 -14.84
C GLU A 100 10.39 6.86 -15.55
N THR A 101 9.07 6.81 -15.74
CA THR A 101 8.27 7.91 -16.28
C THR A 101 7.55 8.72 -15.20
N LEU A 102 7.53 8.22 -13.96
CA LEU A 102 6.83 8.87 -12.85
C LEU A 102 7.65 10.06 -12.33
N PRO A 103 7.07 11.27 -12.30
CA PRO A 103 7.76 12.45 -11.75
C PRO A 103 8.22 12.26 -10.30
N GLU A 104 7.46 11.53 -9.49
CA GLU A 104 7.77 11.23 -8.09
C GLU A 104 8.99 10.29 -7.96
N PHE A 105 9.22 9.45 -8.96
CA PHE A 105 10.39 8.58 -9.03
C PHE A 105 11.61 9.33 -9.52
N LEU A 106 11.47 10.14 -10.58
CA LEU A 106 12.55 10.92 -11.16
C LEU A 106 13.04 12.04 -10.23
N ASN A 107 12.15 12.66 -9.47
CA ASN A 107 12.46 13.72 -8.51
C ASN A 107 12.53 13.20 -7.07
N TRP A 108 13.03 11.96 -6.90
CA TRP A 108 13.21 11.35 -5.59
C TRP A 108 14.00 12.27 -4.66
N ASN A 109 13.45 12.53 -3.48
CA ASN A 109 14.08 13.37 -2.47
C ASN A 109 13.95 12.74 -1.08
N PRO A 110 15.00 12.10 -0.54
CA PRO A 110 14.96 11.46 0.78
C PRO A 110 14.83 12.47 1.94
N ASN A 111 15.09 13.76 1.70
CA ASN A 111 14.92 14.81 2.69
C ASN A 111 13.46 15.26 2.84
N ASP A 112 12.60 14.92 1.86
CA ASP A 112 11.16 15.14 1.97
C ASP A 112 10.47 13.88 2.47
N ASN A 113 9.95 13.95 3.70
CA ASN A 113 9.25 12.83 4.34
C ASN A 113 8.07 12.29 3.52
N THR A 114 7.49 13.10 2.64
CA THR A 114 6.38 12.70 1.78
C THR A 114 6.81 12.03 0.47
N SER A 115 8.11 11.99 0.14
CA SER A 115 8.60 11.51 -1.16
C SER A 115 8.18 10.06 -1.43
N LEU A 116 8.34 9.19 -0.42
CA LEU A 116 7.92 7.79 -0.54
C LEU A 116 6.39 7.66 -0.68
N LEU A 117 5.64 8.41 0.13
CA LEU A 117 4.18 8.42 0.04
C LEU A 117 3.70 8.86 -1.35
N ARG A 118 4.22 9.96 -1.89
CA ARG A 118 3.85 10.46 -3.22
C ARG A 118 4.16 9.44 -4.31
N LEU A 119 5.34 8.81 -4.24
CA LEU A 119 5.71 7.73 -5.15
C LEU A 119 4.75 6.53 -5.06
N LEU A 120 4.42 6.07 -3.86
CA LEU A 120 3.48 4.96 -3.67
C LEU A 120 2.06 5.30 -4.13
N LEU A 121 1.61 6.55 -3.97
CA LEU A 121 0.33 7.02 -4.51
C LEU A 121 0.33 7.05 -6.05
N ALA A 122 1.44 7.45 -6.67
CA ALA A 122 1.59 7.40 -8.12
C ALA A 122 1.58 5.95 -8.64
N VAL A 123 2.30 5.04 -7.97
CA VAL A 123 2.26 3.60 -8.26
C VAL A 123 0.86 3.02 -8.09
N ARG A 124 0.14 3.40 -7.03
CA ARG A 124 -1.26 3.01 -6.81
C ARG A 124 -2.17 3.49 -7.95
N LEU A 125 -1.93 4.67 -8.50
CA LEU A 125 -2.65 5.16 -9.67
C LEU A 125 -2.35 4.32 -10.92
N CYS A 126 -1.09 3.94 -11.15
CA CYS A 126 -0.74 2.99 -12.21
C CYS A 126 -1.48 1.65 -12.02
N TYR A 127 -1.54 1.13 -10.79
CA TYR A 127 -2.24 -0.10 -10.47
C TYR A 127 -3.73 -0.02 -10.76
N LYS A 128 -4.35 1.12 -10.45
CA LYS A 128 -5.74 1.40 -10.85
C LYS A 128 -5.93 1.38 -12.35
N ASN A 129 -5.06 2.06 -13.10
CA ASN A 129 -5.15 2.11 -14.56
C ASN A 129 -4.97 0.72 -15.18
N TYR A 130 -4.09 -0.10 -14.61
CA TYR A 130 -3.90 -1.50 -14.98
C TYR A 130 -5.22 -2.30 -14.87
N HIS A 131 -5.88 -2.26 -13.71
CA HIS A 131 -7.15 -2.96 -13.48
C HIS A 131 -8.30 -2.42 -14.34
N VAL A 132 -8.38 -1.10 -14.52
CA VAL A 132 -9.34 -0.47 -15.43
C VAL A 132 -9.15 -0.98 -16.86
N THR A 133 -7.91 -1.11 -17.32
CA THR A 133 -7.57 -1.61 -18.66
C THR A 133 -7.96 -3.08 -18.81
N LEU A 134 -7.68 -3.90 -17.80
CA LEU A 134 -8.10 -5.30 -17.76
C LEU A 134 -9.62 -5.45 -17.86
N CYS A 135 -10.38 -4.74 -17.03
CA CYS A 135 -11.84 -4.76 -17.09
C CYS A 135 -12.38 -4.31 -18.45
N ARG A 136 -11.76 -3.29 -19.08
CA ARG A 136 -12.18 -2.83 -20.41
C ARG A 136 -11.85 -3.82 -21.54
N SER A 137 -10.84 -4.66 -21.35
CA SER A 137 -10.44 -5.68 -22.33
C SER A 137 -11.38 -6.88 -22.40
N ILE A 138 -12.23 -7.07 -21.37
CA ILE A 138 -13.17 -8.18 -21.28
C ILE A 138 -14.58 -7.66 -21.57
N ASP A 139 -15.23 -8.18 -22.61
CA ASP A 139 -16.53 -7.70 -23.08
C ASP A 139 -17.61 -7.63 -21.99
N LEU A 140 -17.63 -8.63 -21.09
CA LEU A 140 -18.58 -8.68 -19.97
C LEU A 140 -18.43 -7.48 -19.03
N PHE A 141 -17.18 -7.10 -18.70
CA PHE A 141 -16.91 -6.00 -17.77
C PHE A 141 -16.91 -4.64 -18.46
N ARG A 142 -16.68 -4.57 -19.78
CA ARG A 142 -16.74 -3.33 -20.55
C ARG A 142 -18.07 -2.60 -20.37
N PHE A 143 -19.19 -3.32 -20.41
CA PHE A 143 -20.52 -2.72 -20.18
C PHE A 143 -20.67 -2.09 -18.79
N HIS A 144 -20.10 -2.73 -17.76
CA HIS A 144 -20.10 -2.21 -16.39
C HIS A 144 -19.19 -0.98 -16.26
N MET A 145 -18.04 -0.97 -16.93
CA MET A 145 -17.14 0.18 -16.99
C MET A 145 -17.80 1.38 -17.69
N ASP A 146 -18.50 1.16 -18.81
CA ASP A 146 -19.23 2.23 -19.51
C ASP A 146 -20.35 2.84 -18.64
N SER A 147 -21.02 1.99 -17.85
CA SER A 147 -22.04 2.43 -16.89
C SER A 147 -21.42 3.28 -15.77
N LEU A 148 -20.23 2.90 -15.27
CA LEU A 148 -19.49 3.67 -14.28
C LEU A 148 -19.03 5.02 -14.85
N ASP A 149 -18.48 5.03 -16.07
CA ASP A 149 -18.08 6.26 -16.77
C ASP A 149 -19.26 7.22 -16.94
N LYS A 150 -20.45 6.69 -17.26
CA LYS A 150 -21.68 7.49 -17.35
C LYS A 150 -22.09 8.04 -15.99
N LEU A 151 -22.06 7.22 -14.94
CA LEU A 151 -22.38 7.67 -13.57
C LEU A 151 -21.46 8.81 -13.13
N MET A 152 -20.15 8.70 -13.37
CA MET A 152 -19.16 9.74 -13.01
C MET A 152 -19.34 11.04 -13.81
N LYS A 153 -19.86 10.96 -15.05
CA LYS A 153 -20.18 12.14 -15.87
C LYS A 153 -21.47 12.82 -15.44
N ASP A 154 -22.50 12.02 -15.18
CA ASP A 154 -23.86 12.51 -14.92
C ASP A 154 -24.04 12.95 -13.46
N THR A 155 -23.23 12.41 -12.54
CA THR A 155 -23.31 12.72 -11.11
C THR A 155 -22.09 13.50 -10.65
N LYS A 156 -22.29 14.59 -9.89
CA LYS A 156 -21.20 15.27 -9.17
C LYS A 156 -20.85 14.59 -7.84
N PHE A 157 -21.43 13.42 -7.57
CA PHE A 157 -21.34 12.73 -6.27
C PHE A 157 -20.21 11.71 -6.21
N VAL A 158 -19.71 11.25 -7.36
CA VAL A 158 -18.63 10.24 -7.45
C VAL A 158 -17.62 10.73 -8.48
N THR A 159 -16.39 11.00 -8.04
CA THR A 159 -15.28 11.35 -8.95
C THR A 159 -14.46 10.11 -9.29
N PRO A 160 -13.58 10.16 -10.31
CA PRO A 160 -12.64 9.08 -10.56
C PRO A 160 -11.85 8.71 -9.31
N GLU A 161 -11.39 9.67 -8.51
CA GLU A 161 -10.64 9.44 -7.27
C GLU A 161 -11.44 8.70 -6.19
N ASP A 162 -12.76 8.74 -6.26
CA ASP A 162 -13.71 8.03 -5.39
C ASP A 162 -14.07 6.63 -5.86
N THR A 163 -13.41 6.15 -6.91
CA THR A 163 -13.63 4.80 -7.44
C THR A 163 -12.33 4.02 -7.47
N ASP A 164 -12.39 2.76 -7.05
CA ASP A 164 -11.32 1.78 -7.30
C ASP A 164 -11.94 0.56 -7.99
N VAL A 165 -11.18 0.00 -8.94
CA VAL A 165 -11.58 -1.18 -9.71
C VAL A 165 -10.46 -2.20 -9.56
N PHE A 166 -10.82 -3.41 -9.14
CA PHE A 166 -9.87 -4.51 -9.04
C PHE A 166 -10.38 -5.69 -9.85
N PHE A 167 -9.50 -6.27 -10.65
CA PHE A 167 -9.80 -7.45 -11.44
C PHE A 167 -8.92 -8.61 -10.98
N TYR A 168 -9.56 -9.68 -10.53
CA TYR A 168 -8.89 -10.93 -10.19
C TYR A 168 -9.01 -11.92 -11.34
N ARG A 169 -7.88 -12.24 -11.98
CA ARG A 169 -7.85 -13.22 -13.07
C ARG A 169 -7.87 -14.65 -12.50
N ARG A 170 -8.84 -15.47 -12.94
CA ARG A 170 -8.91 -16.92 -12.65
C ARG A 170 -8.44 -17.79 -13.81
N GLY A 171 -8.34 -17.22 -15.01
CA GLY A 171 -7.82 -17.88 -16.22
C GLY A 171 -7.71 -16.91 -17.39
N ALA A 172 -7.38 -17.40 -18.59
CA ALA A 172 -7.12 -16.54 -19.75
C ALA A 172 -8.30 -15.62 -20.16
N SER A 173 -9.54 -16.03 -19.88
CA SER A 173 -10.76 -15.31 -20.26
C SER A 173 -11.81 -15.22 -19.14
N SER A 174 -11.44 -15.56 -17.90
CA SER A 174 -12.36 -15.54 -16.76
C SER A 174 -11.72 -14.92 -15.53
N GLY A 175 -12.53 -14.24 -14.74
CA GLY A 175 -12.11 -13.57 -13.53
C GLY A 175 -13.27 -12.83 -12.88
N ASP A 176 -13.00 -12.26 -11.73
CA ASP A 176 -13.96 -11.49 -10.95
C ASP A 176 -13.52 -10.02 -10.92
N ALA A 177 -14.46 -9.10 -11.12
CA ALA A 177 -14.22 -7.68 -10.98
C ALA A 177 -14.89 -7.16 -9.71
N HIS A 178 -14.14 -6.46 -8.89
CA HIS A 178 -14.61 -5.75 -7.70
C HIS A 178 -14.59 -4.26 -7.96
N PHE A 179 -15.75 -3.61 -7.78
CA PHE A 179 -15.92 -2.18 -7.91
C PHE A 179 -16.15 -1.60 -6.53
N THR A 180 -15.30 -0.68 -6.12
CA THR A 180 -15.46 0.06 -4.87
C THR A 180 -15.74 1.51 -5.21
N MET A 181 -16.84 2.05 -4.67
CA MET A 181 -17.22 3.45 -4.83
C MET A 181 -17.40 4.07 -3.46
N PHE A 182 -16.82 5.24 -3.27
CA PHE A 182 -16.99 6.02 -2.05
C PHE A 182 -17.97 7.14 -2.32
N ILE A 183 -19.12 7.07 -1.65
CA ILE A 183 -20.18 8.05 -1.81
C ILE A 183 -20.17 8.94 -0.57
N GLN A 184 -19.85 10.22 -0.76
CA GLN A 184 -19.95 11.18 0.32
C GLN A 184 -21.44 11.47 0.59
N LEU A 185 -21.92 11.00 1.74
CA LEU A 185 -23.29 11.28 2.16
C LEU A 185 -23.39 12.72 2.69
N PRO A 186 -24.44 13.47 2.34
CA PRO A 186 -24.69 14.76 2.97
C PRO A 186 -25.01 14.58 4.45
N ASN A 187 -24.39 15.41 5.29
CA ASN A 187 -24.60 15.55 6.74
C ASN A 187 -24.59 14.24 7.55
N THR A 188 -23.41 13.64 7.73
CA THR A 188 -23.21 12.45 8.59
C THR A 188 -23.27 12.75 10.10
N ALA A 189 -23.43 14.03 10.50
CA ALA A 189 -23.55 14.43 11.89
C ALA A 189 -24.80 13.86 12.59
N GLU A 190 -25.81 13.43 11.84
CA GLU A 190 -27.04 12.81 12.34
C GLU A 190 -26.91 11.29 12.55
N ILE A 191 -25.79 10.68 12.14
CA ILE A 191 -25.57 9.24 12.37
C ILE A 191 -25.29 9.04 13.86
N PRO A 192 -26.12 8.28 14.60
CA PRO A 192 -25.92 8.04 16.02
C PRO A 192 -24.55 7.41 16.25
N LYS A 193 -23.80 7.92 17.24
CA LYS A 193 -22.53 7.29 17.63
C LYS A 193 -22.80 5.83 18.00
N PRO A 194 -22.03 4.87 17.46
CA PRO A 194 -22.21 3.48 17.82
C PRO A 194 -22.00 3.33 19.33
N MET A 195 -22.92 2.63 20.01
CA MET A 195 -22.68 2.21 21.39
C MET A 195 -21.52 1.22 21.39
N VAL A 196 -20.34 1.69 21.79
CA VAL A 196 -19.20 0.81 22.06
C VAL A 196 -19.52 0.08 23.38
N PRO A 197 -19.68 -1.25 23.40
CA PRO A 197 -19.84 -1.98 24.65
C PRO A 197 -18.63 -1.67 25.53
N LYS A 198 -18.86 -1.16 26.74
CA LYS A 198 -17.81 -1.13 27.77
C LYS A 198 -17.53 -2.58 28.13
N VAL A 199 -16.55 -3.18 27.48
CA VAL A 199 -16.06 -4.49 27.90
C VAL A 199 -15.34 -4.28 29.23
N LEU A 200 -16.07 -4.49 30.32
CA LEU A 200 -15.52 -4.61 31.66
C LEU A 200 -14.83 -5.98 31.73
N PHE A 201 -13.60 -6.07 31.21
CA PHE A 201 -12.72 -7.17 31.60
C PHE A 201 -12.35 -6.96 33.07
N THR A 202 -13.14 -7.55 33.96
CA THR A 202 -12.66 -7.86 35.31
C THR A 202 -12.10 -9.26 35.23
N CYS A 203 -10.78 -9.38 35.19
CA CYS A 203 -10.14 -10.65 35.48
C CYS A 203 -10.46 -10.99 36.96
N PRO A 204 -11.04 -12.16 37.26
CA PRO A 204 -11.07 -12.62 38.64
C PRO A 204 -9.62 -12.97 39.02
N ASN A 205 -9.10 -12.33 40.06
CA ASN A 205 -7.87 -12.78 40.70
C ASN A 205 -8.12 -14.21 41.21
N VAL A 206 -7.35 -15.17 40.69
CA VAL A 206 -7.16 -16.49 41.30
C VAL A 206 -5.70 -16.59 41.69
#